data_AF-A0A2G3JCY5-F1
#
_entry.id   AF-A0A2G3JCY5-F1
#
_cell.length_a   1.000
_cell.length_b   1.000
_cell.length_c   1.000
_cell.angle_alpha   90.00
_cell.angle_beta   90.00
_cell.angle_gamma   90.00
#
_symmetry.space_group_name_H-M   'P 1'
#
loop_
_entity.id
_entity.type
_entity.pdbx_description
1 polymer ?
#
loop_
_entity_poly.entity_id
_entity_poly.type
_entity_poly.pdbx_seq_one_letter_code
_entity_poly.pdbx_strand_id
1 'polypeptide(L)' 'MSMMSMRLPDELSQQLEALAVSTGRSKSYLAGQAIRAFVEQEAWQIKEIKAALHEADAGDFASDDEVAALSEKWQRHAA' A
#
# COMPACT_ATOMS: atom_id res chain seq x y z
N MET A 1 2.19 22.55 12.16
CA MET A 1 2.70 21.17 12.33
C MET A 1 1.95 20.51 13.47
N SER A 2 1.44 19.29 13.27
CA SER A 2 0.85 18.52 14.36
C SER A 2 1.93 17.65 14.99
N MET A 3 1.92 17.51 16.32
CA MET A 3 2.87 16.68 17.05
C MET A 3 2.13 15.48 17.63
N MET A 4 2.65 14.28 17.38
CA MET A 4 2.14 13.05 17.96
C MET A 4 3.22 12.43 18.86
N SER A 5 2.81 11.89 20.00
CA SER A 5 3.66 11.08 20.86
C SER A 5 3.23 9.63 20.73
N MET A 6 4.19 8.74 20.51
CA MET A 6 3.96 7.31 20.35
C MET A 6 4.82 6.55 21.36
N ARG A 7 4.25 5.52 21.98
CA ARG A 7 5.02 4.59 22.81
C ARG A 7 5.58 3.49 21.92
N LEU A 8 6.86 3.22 22.07
CA LEU A 8 7.55 2.15 21.40
C LEU A 8 8.02 1.13 22.45
N PRO A 9 7.94 -0.18 22.16
CA PRO A 9 8.67 -1.19 22.93
C PRO A 9 10.16 -0.84 22.99
N ASP A 10 10.81 -1.14 24.11
CA ASP A 10 12.22 -0.77 24.34
C ASP A 10 13.15 -1.31 23.25
N GLU A 11 12.93 -2.55 22.82
CA GLU A 11 13.70 -3.17 21.74
C GLU A 11 13.59 -2.38 20.43
N LEU A 12 12.38 -2.01 20.02
CA LEU A 12 12.15 -1.25 18.79
C LEU A 12 12.75 0.17 18.89
N SER A 13 12.68 0.78 20.06
CA SER A 13 13.32 2.08 20.33
C SER A 13 14.84 2.01 20.14
N GLN A 14 15.48 0.95 20.65
CA GLN A 14 16.92 0.72 20.48
C GLN A 14 17.31 0.46 19.03
N GLN A 15 16.53 -0.35 18.30
CA GLN A 15 16.75 -0.58 16.87
C GLN A 15 16.64 0.72 16.06
N LEU A 16 15.63 1.55 16.36
CA LEU A 16 15.46 2.85 15.71
C LEU A 16 16.60 3.83 16.02
N GLU A 17 17.13 3.81 17.24
CA GLU A 17 18.31 4.59 17.62
C GLU A 17 19.56 4.15 16.85
N ALA A 18 19.84 2.85 16.77
CA ALA A 18 20.97 2.33 16.02
C ALA A 18 20.87 2.68 14.53
N LEU A 19 19.65 2.59 13.96
CA LEU A 19 19.40 2.98 12.58
C LEU A 19 19.62 4.49 12.37
N ALA A 20 19.15 5.34 13.30
CA ALA A 20 19.36 6.78 13.27
C ALA A 20 20.86 7.14 13.24
N VAL A 21 21.66 6.52 14.10
CA VAL A 21 23.12 6.70 14.15
C VAL A 21 23.77 6.26 12.83
N SER A 22 23.44 5.07 12.34
CA SER A 22 24.07 4.51 11.13
C SER A 22 23.74 5.31 9.86
N THR A 23 22.57 5.94 9.80
CA THR A 23 22.09 6.70 8.64
C THR A 23 22.34 8.21 8.75
N GLY A 24 22.79 8.71 9.90
CA GLY A 24 22.93 10.15 10.17
C GLY A 24 21.58 10.90 10.16
N ARG A 25 20.47 10.21 10.46
CA ARG A 25 19.12 10.78 10.48
C ARG A 25 18.56 10.82 11.90
N SER A 26 17.62 11.72 12.15
CA SER A 26 16.92 11.73 13.44
C SER A 26 15.88 10.60 13.51
N LYS A 27 15.60 10.11 14.72
CA LYS A 27 14.52 9.13 14.96
C LYS A 27 13.17 9.62 14.40
N SER A 28 12.85 10.90 14.58
CA SER A 28 11.62 11.50 14.06
C SER A 28 11.55 11.49 12.54
N TYR A 29 12.69 11.69 11.85
CA TYR A 29 12.74 11.61 10.40
C TYR A 29 12.45 10.19 9.91
N LEU A 30 13.10 9.19 10.51
CA LEU A 30 12.92 7.77 10.17
C LEU A 30 11.49 7.29 10.48
N ALA A 31 10.96 7.65 11.65
CA ALA A 31 9.57 7.35 12.00
C ALA A 31 8.58 8.00 11.02
N GLY A 32 8.80 9.26 10.64
CA GLY A 32 7.99 9.95 9.64
C GLY A 32 8.07 9.31 8.25
N GLN A 33 9.26 8.82 7.85
CA GLN A 33 9.45 8.07 6.61
C GLN A 33 8.66 6.75 6.63
N ALA A 34 8.78 5.97 7.70
CA ALA A 34 8.08 4.69 7.85
C ALA A 34 6.55 4.89 7.83
N ILE A 35 6.05 5.90 8.54
CA ILE A 35 4.62 6.20 8.58
C ILE A 35 4.12 6.66 7.21
N ARG A 36 4.87 7.49 6.49
CA ARG A 36 4.51 7.90 5.12
C ARG A 36 4.39 6.68 4.21
N ALA A 37 5.39 5.81 4.21
CA ALA A 37 5.38 4.61 3.39
C ALA A 37 4.18 3.72 3.72
N PHE A 38 3.90 3.50 5.02
CA PHE A 38 2.74 2.73 5.46
C PHE A 38 1.42 3.35 4.98
N VAL A 39 1.22 4.65 5.21
CA VAL A 39 -0.01 5.34 4.80
C VAL A 39 -0.19 5.30 3.28
N GLU A 40 0.86 5.51 2.50
CA GLU A 40 0.80 5.43 1.03
C GLU A 40 0.39 4.03 0.56
N GLN A 41 0.95 2.97 1.17
CA GLN A 41 0.61 1.59 0.85
C GLN A 41 -0.85 1.25 1.20
N GLU A 42 -1.33 1.62 2.38
CA GLU A 42 -2.69 1.29 2.77
C GLU A 42 -3.73 2.15 2.03
N ALA A 43 -3.42 3.43 1.79
CA ALA A 43 -4.36 4.36 1.17
C ALA A 43 -4.66 4.00 -0.29
N TRP A 44 -3.68 3.55 -1.07
CA TRP A 44 -3.93 3.16 -2.45
C TRP A 44 -4.86 1.93 -2.49
N GLN A 45 -4.60 0.92 -1.65
CA GLN A 45 -5.39 -0.31 -1.65
C GLN A 45 -6.84 -0.03 -1.26
N ILE A 46 -7.05 0.76 -0.21
CA ILE A 46 -8.39 1.14 0.24
C ILE A 46 -9.12 1.92 -0.86
N LYS A 47 -8.42 2.80 -1.58
CA LYS A 47 -9.01 3.57 -2.69
C LYS A 47 -9.47 2.64 -3.82
N GLU A 48 -8.62 1.72 -4.27
CA GLU A 48 -8.95 0.81 -5.37
C GLU A 48 -10.09 -0.14 -5.00
N ILE A 49 -10.10 -0.68 -3.77
CA ILE A 49 -11.20 -1.51 -3.29
C ILE A 49 -12.52 -0.73 -3.32
N LYS A 50 -12.53 0.52 -2.85
CA LYS A 50 -13.74 1.34 -2.86
C LYS A 50 -14.21 1.68 -4.27
N ALA A 51 -13.29 1.92 -5.20
CA ALA A 51 -13.62 2.14 -6.60
C ALA A 51 -14.25 0.89 -7.24
N ALA A 52 -13.61 -0.27 -7.07
CA ALA A 52 -14.11 -1.54 -7.60
C ALA A 52 -15.48 -1.92 -7.03
N LEU A 53 -15.74 -1.64 -5.74
CA LEU A 53 -17.08 -1.84 -5.15
C LEU A 53 -18.12 -0.94 -5.80
N HIS A 54 -17.79 0.33 -6.06
CA HIS A 54 -18.70 1.26 -6.73
C HIS A 54 -18.99 0.83 -8.18
N GLU A 55 -17.98 0.40 -8.92
CA GLU A 55 -18.14 -0.15 -10.28
C GLU A 55 -19.03 -1.39 -10.27
N ALA A 56 -18.80 -2.31 -9.33
CA ALA A 56 -19.62 -3.51 -9.17
C ALA A 56 -21.08 -3.20 -8.81
N ASP A 57 -21.31 -2.27 -7.88
CA ASP A 57 -22.66 -1.81 -7.50
C ASP A 57 -23.37 -1.10 -8.67
N ALA A 58 -22.62 -0.45 -9.56
CA ALA A 58 -23.12 0.15 -10.80
C ALA A 58 -23.35 -0.89 -11.92
N GLY A 59 -22.96 -2.15 -11.72
CA GLY A 59 -23.02 -3.20 -12.73
C GLY A 59 -22.00 -3.02 -13.86
N ASP A 60 -20.94 -2.25 -13.64
CA ASP A 60 -19.86 -1.99 -14.60
C ASP A 60 -18.90 -3.19 -14.66
N PHE A 61 -19.43 -4.30 -15.18
CA PHE A 61 -18.67 -5.52 -15.42
C PHE A 61 -18.43 -5.69 -16.92
N ALA A 62 -17.33 -6.37 -17.25
CA ALA A 62 -17.10 -6.83 -18.60
C ALA A 62 -18.24 -7.75 -19.07
N SER A 63 -18.62 -7.61 -20.33
CA SER A 63 -19.57 -8.51 -20.98
C SER A 63 -18.96 -9.90 -21.21
N ASP A 64 -19.83 -10.90 -21.41
CA ASP A 64 -19.41 -12.27 -21.71
C ASP A 64 -18.49 -12.36 -22.94
N ASP A 65 -18.75 -11.54 -23.97
CA ASP A 65 -17.94 -11.49 -25.19
C ASP A 65 -16.53 -10.94 -24.94
N GLU A 66 -16.40 -9.92 -24.07
CA GLU A 66 -15.10 -9.37 -23.68
C GLU A 66 -14.28 -10.38 -22.86
N VAL A 67 -14.94 -11.12 -21.96
CA VAL A 67 -14.32 -12.19 -21.17
C VAL A 67 -13.86 -13.33 -22.09
N ALA A 68 -14.66 -13.72 -23.09
CA ALA A 68 -14.30 -14.74 -24.08
C ALA A 68 -13.08 -14.34 -24.91
N ALA A 69 -13.06 -13.10 -25.42
CA ALA A 69 -11.94 -12.58 -26.20
C ALA A 69 -10.63 -12.52 -25.38
N LEU A 70 -10.72 -12.18 -24.10
CA LEU A 70 -9.58 -12.19 -23.19
C LEU A 70 -9.04 -13.61 -23.00
N SER A 71 -9.93 -14.59 -22.75
CA SER A 71 -9.55 -16.00 -22.57
C SER A 71 -8.80 -16.56 -23.79
N GLU A 72 -9.32 -16.33 -24.99
CA GLU A 72 -8.67 -16.77 -26.24
C GLU A 72 -7.28 -16.16 -26.42
N LYS A 73 -7.13 -14.87 -26.09
CA LYS A 73 -5.83 -14.19 -26.17
C LYS A 73 -4.78 -14.92 -25.33
N TRP A 74 -5.07 -15.22 -24.07
CA TRP A 74 -4.09 -15.84 -23.18
C TRP A 74 -3.84 -17.32 -23.48
N GLN A 75 -4.85 -18.06 -23.97
CA GLN A 75 -4.66 -19.44 -24.41
C GLN A 75 -3.68 -19.56 -25.58
N ARG A 76 -3.70 -18.62 -26.54
CA ARG A 76 -2.76 -18.58 -27.67
C ARG A 76 -1.30 -18.34 -27.27
N HIS A 77 -1.05 -17.77 -26.10
CA HIS A 77 0.30 -17.51 -25.58
C HIS A 77 0.79 -18.57 -24.58
N ALA A 78 -0.10 -19.48 -24.16
CA ALA A 78 0.22 -20.57 -23.24
C ALA A 78 0.59 -21.90 -23.94
N ALA A 79 0.41 -21.96 -25.27
CA ALA A 79 0.78 -23.09 -26.14
C ALA A 79 2.08 -22.79 -26.90
#